data_AF-A0AAD2FLH3-F1
#
_entry.id   AF-A0AAD2FLH3-F1
#
_cell.length_a   1.000
_cell.length_b   1.000
_cell.length_c   1.000
_cell.angle_alpha   90.00
_cell.angle_beta   90.00
_cell.angle_gamma   90.00
#
_symmetry.space_group_name_H-M   'P 1'
#
loop_
_entity.id
_entity.type
_entity.pdbx_description
1 polymer ?
#
loop_
_entity_poly.entity_id
_entity_poly.type
_entity_poly.pdbx_seq_one_letter_code
_entity_poly.pdbx_strand_id
1 'polypeptide(L)'
;MIVSRSGKVVDVCGYDPSTTSRQLEVVTAAIAYDRPTTGETIILVLHQAIHVPNMDHHLLSTMQSRTNDVTINDRPKFLTACPNDNDHCILAPSDNPNDITRLPLRIHGTISYLNVRKPTAAEYANCEHVSLTADAPDWDPPHHQIPTC
;
A
#
# COMPACT_ATOMS: atom_id res chain seq x y z
N MET A 1 11.22 4.10 -1.57
CA MET A 1 12.07 4.65 -2.65
C MET A 1 11.17 5.15 -3.76
N ILE A 2 11.40 6.32 -4.33
CA ILE A 2 10.63 6.78 -5.51
C ILE A 2 11.26 6.14 -6.74
N VAL A 3 10.46 5.37 -7.48
CA VAL A 3 10.87 4.68 -8.72
C VAL A 3 10.67 5.60 -9.92
N SER A 4 9.49 6.22 -10.01
CA SER A 4 9.16 7.16 -11.07
C SER A 4 8.20 8.23 -10.58
N ARG A 5 8.23 9.39 -11.23
CA ARG A 5 7.26 10.47 -11.01
C ARG A 5 6.34 10.53 -12.22
N SER A 6 5.03 10.55 -11.97
CA SER A 6 4.04 10.64 -13.06
C SER A 6 3.95 12.04 -13.67
N GLY A 7 4.46 13.07 -12.98
CA GLY A 7 4.25 14.47 -13.31
C GLY A 7 2.86 15.00 -12.90
N LYS A 8 1.98 14.13 -12.38
CA LYS A 8 0.66 14.50 -11.88
C LYS A 8 0.73 14.96 -10.43
N VAL A 9 -0.17 15.86 -10.08
CA VAL A 9 -0.37 16.35 -8.72
C VAL A 9 -1.83 16.18 -8.33
N VAL A 10 -2.07 15.99 -7.03
CA VAL A 10 -3.40 15.94 -6.43
C VAL A 10 -3.50 16.93 -5.29
N ASP A 11 -4.66 17.55 -5.15
CA ASP A 11 -4.98 18.41 -4.00
C ASP A 11 -5.41 17.54 -2.82
N VAL A 12 -4.66 17.60 -1.73
CA VAL A 12 -4.96 16.90 -0.48
C VAL A 12 -5.34 17.90 0.58
N CYS A 13 -6.53 17.75 1.15
CA CYS A 13 -7.00 18.52 2.30
C CYS A 13 -7.33 17.59 3.48
N GLY A 14 -7.28 18.15 4.69
CA GLY A 14 -7.80 17.45 5.86
C GLY A 14 -9.32 17.38 5.84
N TYR A 15 -9.89 16.48 6.64
CA TYR A 15 -11.35 16.41 6.82
C TYR A 15 -11.94 17.67 7.48
N ASP A 16 -11.14 18.40 8.26
CA ASP A 16 -11.54 19.71 8.78
C ASP A 16 -11.42 20.75 7.64
N PRO A 17 -12.53 21.41 7.25
CA PRO A 17 -12.54 22.41 6.18
C PRO A 17 -11.60 23.60 6.41
N SER A 18 -11.18 23.86 7.66
CA SER A 18 -10.19 24.90 7.97
C SER A 18 -8.75 24.49 7.60
N THR A 19 -8.52 23.22 7.27
CA THR A 19 -7.22 22.71 6.86
C THR A 19 -6.89 23.18 5.46
N THR A 20 -5.74 23.84 5.31
CA THR A 20 -5.23 24.26 4.00
C THR A 20 -4.94 23.06 3.11
N SER A 21 -5.44 23.09 1.87
CA SER A 21 -5.10 22.10 0.86
C SER A 21 -3.63 22.20 0.46
N ARG A 22 -3.04 21.07 0.10
CA ARG A 22 -1.66 20.99 -0.38
C ARG A 22 -1.63 20.18 -1.66
N GLN A 23 -0.94 20.69 -2.67
CA GLN A 23 -0.64 19.93 -3.87
C GLN A 23 0.50 18.97 -3.61
N LEU A 24 0.26 17.69 -3.85
CA LEU A 24 1.22 16.62 -3.63
C LEU A 24 1.41 15.80 -4.90
N GLU A 25 2.63 15.32 -5.12
CA GLU A 25 2.98 14.56 -6.32
C GLU A 25 2.46 13.13 -6.27
N VAL A 26 2.02 12.62 -7.42
CA VAL A 26 1.70 11.21 -7.62
C VAL A 26 2.93 10.48 -8.18
N VAL A 27 3.37 9.43 -7.50
CA VAL A 27 4.60 8.68 -7.79
C VAL A 27 4.34 7.18 -7.85
N THR A 28 5.25 6.46 -8.52
CA THR A 28 5.43 5.04 -8.24
C THR A 28 6.52 4.90 -7.19
N ALA A 29 6.20 4.22 -6.10
CA ALA A 29 7.14 3.95 -5.01
C ALA A 29 7.41 2.46 -4.86
N ALA A 30 8.61 2.13 -4.40
CA ALA A 30 9.00 0.78 -4.02
C ALA A 30 9.42 0.75 -2.55
N ILE A 31 8.92 -0.23 -1.80
CA ILE A 31 9.26 -0.50 -0.40
C ILE A 31 9.68 -1.96 -0.25
N ALA A 32 10.66 -2.25 0.60
CA ALA A 32 11.08 -3.62 0.88
C ALA A 32 10.30 -4.19 2.07
N TYR A 33 9.85 -5.42 1.93
CA TYR A 33 9.28 -6.24 2.98
C TYR A 33 10.16 -7.48 3.19
N ASP A 34 10.64 -7.66 4.42
CA ASP A 34 11.42 -8.84 4.79
C ASP A 34 10.49 -9.89 5.41
N ARG A 35 10.35 -11.04 4.75
CA ARG A 35 9.48 -12.13 5.18
C ARG A 35 9.97 -12.68 6.53
N PRO A 36 9.18 -12.59 7.61
CA PRO A 36 9.65 -12.94 8.95
C PRO A 36 10.08 -14.40 9.11
N THR A 37 9.54 -15.31 8.30
CA THR A 37 9.78 -16.75 8.41
C THR A 37 11.02 -17.21 7.66
N THR A 38 11.35 -16.58 6.53
CA THR A 38 12.44 -17.01 5.64
C THR A 38 13.60 -16.01 5.57
N GLY A 39 13.37 -14.75 5.97
CA GLY A 39 14.32 -13.65 5.78
C GLY A 39 14.41 -13.13 4.34
N GLU A 40 13.58 -13.65 3.44
CA GLU A 40 13.54 -13.24 2.04
C GLU A 40 12.96 -11.82 1.90
N THR A 41 13.63 -10.99 1.08
CA THR A 41 13.19 -9.63 0.78
C THR A 41 12.34 -9.61 -0.48
N ILE A 42 11.16 -9.02 -0.37
CA ILE A 42 10.22 -8.78 -1.48
C ILE A 42 10.08 -7.28 -1.65
N ILE A 43 10.06 -6.82 -2.90
CA ILE A 43 9.81 -5.42 -3.24
C ILE A 43 8.32 -5.24 -3.48
N LEU A 44 7.67 -4.46 -2.63
CA LEU A 44 6.29 -4.07 -2.80
C LEU A 44 6.25 -2.77 -3.62
N VAL A 45 5.57 -2.81 -4.76
CA VAL A 45 5.42 -1.67 -5.67
C VAL A 45 4.06 -1.01 -5.45
N LEU A 46 4.10 0.31 -5.23
CA LEU A 46 2.94 1.16 -5.03
C LEU A 46 2.88 2.15 -6.18
N HIS A 47 2.13 1.78 -7.22
CA HIS A 47 1.79 2.67 -8.31
C HIS A 47 0.78 3.73 -7.85
N GLN A 48 0.89 4.93 -8.43
CA GLN A 48 -0.04 6.04 -8.20
C GLN A 48 -0.22 6.44 -6.72
N ALA A 49 0.88 6.34 -5.94
CA ALA A 49 0.91 6.72 -4.54
C ALA A 49 1.14 8.23 -4.40
N ILE A 50 0.55 8.84 -3.37
CA ILE A 50 0.77 10.26 -3.05
C ILE A 50 2.04 10.40 -2.23
N HIS A 51 3.01 11.18 -2.72
CA HIS A 51 4.23 11.47 -1.99
C HIS A 51 4.01 12.62 -1.00
N VAL A 52 3.93 12.29 0.29
CA VAL A 52 3.92 13.27 1.37
C VAL A 52 5.35 13.42 1.92
N PRO A 53 6.01 14.57 1.77
CA PRO A 53 7.33 14.79 2.36
C PRO A 53 7.26 14.69 3.89
N ASN A 54 8.28 14.09 4.51
CA ASN A 54 8.45 13.95 5.97
C ASN A 54 7.41 13.06 6.68
N MET A 55 6.67 12.21 5.95
CA MET A 55 5.83 11.18 6.56
C MET A 55 6.66 9.93 6.82
N ASP A 56 6.86 9.57 8.09
CA ASP A 56 7.66 8.40 8.50
C ASP A 56 6.94 7.06 8.30
N HIS A 57 5.62 7.11 8.09
CA HIS A 57 4.78 5.95 7.83
C HIS A 57 4.18 6.03 6.42
N HIS A 58 3.85 4.88 5.85
CA HIS A 58 3.15 4.81 4.57
C HIS A 58 1.69 4.42 4.81
N LEU A 59 0.77 5.09 4.12
CA LEU A 59 -0.64 4.73 4.14
C LEU A 59 -0.96 4.01 2.82
N LEU A 60 -1.43 2.77 2.92
CA LEU A 60 -1.88 2.00 1.78
C LEU A 60 -3.36 2.30 1.52
N SER A 61 -3.69 2.74 0.31
CA SER A 61 -5.08 2.81 -0.11
C SER A 61 -5.63 1.41 -0.33
N THR A 62 -6.40 0.89 0.63
CA THR A 62 -6.97 -0.46 0.53
C THR A 62 -7.93 -0.59 -0.65
N MET A 63 -8.53 0.51 -1.11
CA MET A 63 -9.37 0.52 -2.31
C MET A 63 -8.55 0.32 -3.58
N GLN A 64 -7.44 1.04 -3.75
CA GLN A 64 -6.54 0.84 -4.91
C GLN A 64 -5.97 -0.57 -4.94
N SER A 65 -5.66 -1.15 -3.77
CA SER A 65 -5.20 -2.54 -3.69
C SER A 65 -6.27 -3.52 -4.11
N ARG A 66 -7.50 -3.38 -3.61
CA ARG A 66 -8.61 -4.27 -4.00
C ARG A 66 -8.95 -4.19 -5.49
N THR A 67 -8.79 -3.02 -6.13
CA THR A 67 -8.95 -2.88 -7.58
C THR A 67 -7.81 -3.48 -8.40
N ASN A 68 -6.69 -3.83 -7.74
CA ASN A 68 -5.56 -4.52 -8.34
C ASN A 68 -5.51 -6.01 -7.92
N ASP A 69 -6.68 -6.61 -7.67
CA ASP A 69 -6.86 -8.01 -7.25
C ASP A 69 -6.10 -8.41 -5.96
N VAL A 70 -5.67 -7.43 -5.16
CA VAL A 70 -5.04 -7.67 -3.85
C VAL A 70 -6.14 -7.80 -2.81
N THR A 71 -6.18 -8.94 -2.12
CA THR A 71 -7.10 -9.14 -1.00
C THR A 71 -6.53 -8.52 0.27
N ILE A 72 -7.28 -7.60 0.88
CA ILE A 72 -6.94 -6.95 2.15
C ILE A 72 -7.82 -7.54 3.26
N ASN A 73 -7.26 -8.46 4.05
CA ASN A 73 -7.89 -9.01 5.24
C ASN A 73 -7.35 -8.27 6.47
N ASP A 74 -7.93 -7.12 6.79
CA ASP A 74 -7.46 -6.22 7.86
C ASP A 74 -8.06 -6.52 9.24
N ARG A 75 -9.04 -7.42 9.34
CA ARG A 75 -9.61 -7.90 10.61
C ARG A 75 -8.55 -8.64 11.44
N PRO A 76 -8.22 -8.18 12.66
CA PRO A 76 -7.27 -8.86 13.52
C PRO A 76 -7.70 -10.29 13.89
N LYS A 77 -6.74 -11.21 13.99
CA LYS A 77 -7.01 -12.62 14.31
C LYS A 77 -7.75 -12.80 15.64
N PHE A 78 -7.43 -12.02 16.67
CA PHE A 78 -8.10 -12.09 17.98
C PHE A 78 -9.56 -11.61 17.96
N LEU A 79 -10.00 -10.94 16.89
CA LEU A 79 -11.38 -10.56 16.65
C LEU A 79 -12.08 -11.50 15.67
N THR A 80 -11.44 -12.57 15.22
CA THR A 80 -11.95 -13.48 14.18
C THR A 80 -12.32 -14.82 14.80
N ALA A 81 -13.51 -15.34 14.46
CA ALA A 81 -13.92 -16.66 14.92
C ALA A 81 -13.14 -17.72 14.12
N CYS A 82 -12.39 -18.58 14.81
CA CYS A 82 -11.56 -19.64 14.22
C CYS A 82 -10.58 -19.11 13.15
N PRO A 83 -9.60 -18.25 13.52
CA PRO A 83 -8.69 -17.64 12.55
C PRO A 83 -7.78 -18.69 11.90
N ASN A 84 -7.43 -18.46 10.64
CA ASN A 84 -6.46 -19.24 9.87
C ASN A 84 -5.30 -18.35 9.37
N ASP A 85 -4.47 -18.88 8.48
CA ASP A 85 -3.28 -18.16 8.00
C ASP A 85 -3.58 -16.99 7.07
N ASN A 86 -4.76 -16.97 6.44
CA ASN A 86 -5.22 -15.90 5.56
C ASN A 86 -5.99 -14.79 6.30
N ASP A 87 -6.14 -14.88 7.63
CA ASP A 87 -6.67 -13.79 8.43
C ASP A 87 -5.59 -12.79 8.83
N HIS A 88 -5.96 -11.51 8.94
CA HIS A 88 -5.05 -10.41 9.29
C HIS A 88 -3.79 -10.36 8.40
N CYS A 89 -3.99 -10.35 7.08
CA CYS A 89 -2.91 -10.30 6.11
C CYS A 89 -3.34 -9.59 4.81
N ILE A 90 -2.35 -9.23 4.00
CA ILE A 90 -2.53 -8.84 2.61
C ILE A 90 -2.16 -10.05 1.74
N LEU A 91 -3.01 -10.41 0.79
CA LEU A 91 -2.76 -11.48 -0.18
C LEU A 91 -2.67 -10.83 -1.56
N ALA A 92 -1.46 -10.75 -2.10
CA ALA A 92 -1.19 -10.15 -3.40
C ALA A 92 -0.84 -11.23 -4.43
N PRO A 93 -1.33 -11.11 -5.68
CA PRO A 93 -0.85 -11.97 -6.77
C PRO A 93 0.67 -11.85 -6.92
N SER A 94 1.35 -12.97 -7.13
CA SER A 94 2.76 -12.98 -7.53
C SER A 94 2.88 -13.00 -9.06
N ASP A 95 4.11 -12.90 -9.58
CA ASP A 95 4.39 -13.09 -11.01
C ASP A 95 4.00 -14.49 -11.53
N ASN A 96 3.88 -15.47 -10.63
CA ASN A 96 3.30 -16.76 -10.95
C ASN A 96 1.78 -16.71 -10.72
N PRO A 97 0.93 -16.87 -11.76
CA PRO A 97 -0.52 -16.78 -11.63
C PRO A 97 -1.15 -17.77 -10.64
N ASN A 98 -0.43 -18.83 -10.28
CA ASN A 98 -0.88 -19.84 -9.33
C ASN A 98 -0.35 -19.63 -7.91
N ASP A 99 0.43 -18.57 -7.65
CA ASP A 99 1.02 -18.29 -6.34
C ASP A 99 0.59 -16.92 -5.81
N ILE A 100 0.41 -16.87 -4.50
CA ILE A 100 -0.10 -15.71 -3.76
C ILE A 100 0.92 -15.33 -2.71
N THR A 101 1.44 -14.12 -2.83
CA THR A 101 2.30 -13.52 -1.81
C THR A 101 1.47 -13.10 -0.61
N ARG A 102 1.59 -13.88 0.47
CA ARG A 102 0.98 -13.57 1.77
C ARG A 102 1.88 -12.66 2.59
N LEU A 103 1.34 -11.51 3.00
CA LEU A 103 1.98 -10.49 3.81
C LEU A 103 1.22 -10.34 5.14
N PRO A 104 1.61 -11.07 6.21
CA PRO A 104 0.97 -10.98 7.51
C PRO A 104 1.04 -9.56 8.09
N LEU A 105 -0.12 -9.04 8.51
CA LEU A 105 -0.21 -7.75 9.18
C LEU A 105 0.14 -7.90 10.66
N ARG A 106 0.70 -6.83 11.22
CA ARG A 106 0.90 -6.65 12.66
C ARG A 106 -0.11 -5.62 13.16
N ILE A 107 -0.31 -5.58 14.47
CA ILE A 107 -1.18 -4.58 15.10
C ILE A 107 -0.40 -3.74 16.10
N HIS A 108 -0.56 -2.42 16.03
CA HIS A 108 -0.08 -1.47 17.02
C HIS A 108 -1.26 -0.63 17.49
N GLY A 109 -1.73 -0.88 18.72
CA GLY A 109 -2.99 -0.33 19.20
C GLY A 109 -4.15 -0.83 18.34
N THR A 110 -4.77 0.08 17.58
CA THR A 110 -5.88 -0.21 16.65
C THR A 110 -5.45 -0.22 15.17
N ILE A 111 -4.16 -0.01 14.89
CA ILE A 111 -3.65 0.18 13.53
C ILE A 111 -3.02 -1.13 13.04
N SER A 112 -3.54 -1.66 11.93
CA SER A 112 -2.93 -2.76 11.18
C SER A 112 -1.81 -2.22 10.29
N TYR A 113 -0.64 -2.86 10.30
CA TYR A 113 0.53 -2.39 9.55
C TYR A 113 1.45 -3.51 9.07
N LEU A 114 2.26 -3.22 8.06
CA LEU A 114 3.39 -4.04 7.64
C LEU A 114 4.70 -3.41 8.13
N ASN A 115 5.65 -4.25 8.56
CA ASN A 115 7.03 -3.82 8.75
C ASN A 115 7.69 -3.73 7.39
N VAL A 116 7.97 -2.50 6.95
CA VAL A 116 8.62 -2.22 5.66
C VAL A 116 9.77 -1.27 5.85
N ARG A 117 10.70 -1.27 4.91
CA ARG A 117 11.85 -0.38 4.89
C ARG A 117 12.11 0.14 3.48
N LYS A 118 13.02 1.10 3.36
CA LYS A 118 13.52 1.54 2.06
C LYS A 118 14.37 0.39 1.45
N PRO A 119 14.10 -0.03 0.21
CA PRO A 119 14.95 -0.99 -0.49
C PRO A 119 16.28 -0.35 -0.88
N THR A 120 17.33 -1.16 -0.96
CA THR A 120 18.57 -0.82 -1.63
C THR A 120 18.41 -0.94 -3.15
N ALA A 121 19.31 -0.32 -3.92
CA ALA A 121 19.31 -0.44 -5.38
C ALA A 121 19.53 -1.89 -5.83
N ALA A 122 20.35 -2.66 -5.10
CA ALA A 122 20.60 -4.07 -5.41
C ALA A 122 19.35 -4.93 -5.15
N GLU A 123 18.65 -4.72 -4.03
CA GLU A 123 17.39 -5.44 -3.78
C GLU A 123 16.33 -5.07 -4.82
N TYR A 124 16.18 -3.80 -5.16
CA TYR A 124 15.25 -3.38 -6.20
C TYR A 124 15.57 -4.01 -7.56
N ALA A 125 16.85 -4.21 -7.90
CA ALA A 125 17.21 -4.82 -9.18
C ALA A 125 17.05 -6.34 -9.24
N ASN A 126 17.09 -7.04 -8.10
CA ASN A 126 17.27 -8.50 -8.07
C ASN A 126 16.20 -9.28 -7.28
N CYS A 127 15.45 -8.64 -6.38
CA CYS A 127 14.39 -9.30 -5.61
C CYS A 127 13.08 -9.35 -6.40
N GLU A 128 12.17 -10.23 -5.98
CA GLU A 128 10.79 -10.32 -6.52
C GLU A 128 10.04 -9.00 -6.32
N HIS A 129 9.29 -8.57 -7.33
CA HIS A 129 8.42 -7.39 -7.27
C HIS A 129 6.97 -7.81 -7.20
N VAL A 130 6.23 -7.26 -6.24
CA VAL A 130 4.80 -7.51 -6.06
C VAL A 130 4.08 -6.16 -6.07
N SER A 131 3.24 -5.95 -7.08
CA SER A 131 2.45 -4.71 -7.21
C SER A 131 1.24 -4.74 -6.30
N LEU A 132 1.19 -3.81 -5.35
CA LEU A 132 0.08 -3.67 -4.41
C LEU A 132 -1.03 -2.73 -4.88
N THR A 133 -0.77 -1.93 -5.92
CA THR A 133 -1.73 -1.02 -6.55
C THR A 133 -1.49 -1.03 -8.06
N ALA A 134 -2.48 -0.65 -8.87
CA ALA A 134 -2.40 -0.73 -10.33
C ALA A 134 -1.64 0.45 -10.95
N ASP A 135 -0.87 0.20 -11.99
CA ASP A 135 -0.22 1.23 -12.82
C ASP A 135 -1.19 1.93 -13.76
N ALA A 136 -2.23 1.22 -14.21
CA ALA A 136 -3.32 1.70 -15.04
C ALA A 136 -4.65 1.00 -14.68
N PRO A 137 -5.82 1.61 -14.97
CA PRO A 137 -6.00 2.96 -15.48
C PRO A 137 -5.58 4.03 -14.46
N ASP A 138 -5.54 5.28 -14.91
CA ASP A 138 -5.28 6.42 -14.03
C ASP A 138 -6.24 6.42 -12.85
N TRP A 139 -5.67 6.52 -11.66
CA TRP A 139 -6.42 6.64 -10.44
C TRP A 139 -7.06 8.01 -10.36
N ASP A 140 -8.39 8.03 -10.40
CA ASP A 140 -9.20 9.20 -10.11
C ASP A 140 -9.70 9.10 -8.66
N PRO A 141 -9.10 9.82 -7.69
CA PRO A 141 -9.68 9.91 -6.36
C PRO A 141 -11.07 10.52 -6.51
N PRO A 142 -12.12 9.96 -5.87
CA PRO A 142 -13.44 10.58 -5.94
C PRO A 142 -13.32 12.04 -5.47
N HIS A 143 -13.60 12.97 -6.38
CA HIS A 143 -13.80 14.36 -6.03
C HIS A 143 -14.85 14.40 -4.93
N HIS A 144 -14.53 15.09 -3.84
CA HIS A 144 -15.39 15.28 -2.68
C HIS A 144 -16.68 16.01 -3.10
N GLN A 145 -17.66 15.29 -3.64
CA GLN A 145 -19.04 15.75 -3.65
C GLN A 145 -19.53 15.56 -2.22
N ILE A 146 -19.38 16.59 -1.39
CA ILE A 146 -20.17 16.67 -0.16
C ILE A 146 -21.63 16.60 -0.61
N PRO A 147 -22.41 15.59 -0.20
CA PRO A 147 -23.83 15.59 -0.46
C PRO A 147 -24.39 16.83 0.24
N THR A 148 -24.88 17.80 -0.53
CA THR A 148 -25.71 18.87 0.02
C THR A 148 -26.97 18.22 0.56
N CYS A 149 -27.12 18.20 1.88
CA CYS A 149 -28.39 17.92 2.55
C CYS A 149 -29.44 18.96 2.13
#